data_AF-A0A358Y041-F1
#
_entry.id   AF-A0A358Y041-F1
#
_cell.length_a   1.000
_cell.length_b   1.000
_cell.length_c   1.000
_cell.angle_alpha   90.00
_cell.angle_beta   90.00
_cell.angle_gamma   90.00
#
_symmetry.space_group_name_H-M   'P 1'
#
loop_
_entity.id
_entity.type
_entity.pdbx_description
1 polymer ?
#
loop_
_entity_poly.entity_id
_entity_poly.type
_entity_poly.pdbx_seq_one_letter_code
_entity_poly.pdbx_strand_id
1 'polypeptide(L)'
;MLVKTSLQHQLTARPWWMQLLFAFSIFMTFVYLPWDVLIKPLEEDQEVWFGLLFTGWFAKLGGLLHWLVYGAATFGYLKMKSWMYPWSVIYLLQIALGMLVWSLTGERGGGMAGSFFIASLFLLIAYLSWRERGRFGG
;
A
#
# COMPACT_ATOMS: atom_id res chain seq x y z
N MET A 1 34.29 5.82 10.10
CA MET A 1 33.77 4.55 10.64
C MET A 1 32.47 4.23 9.93
N LEU A 2 32.51 3.44 8.85
CA LEU A 2 31.32 3.05 8.08
C LEU A 2 30.58 1.99 8.88
N VAL A 3 29.54 2.40 9.63
CA VAL A 3 28.63 1.45 10.26
C VAL A 3 27.87 0.76 9.13
N LYS A 4 28.36 -0.41 8.71
CA LYS A 4 27.54 -1.41 8.01
C LYS A 4 26.45 -1.83 9.00
N THR A 5 25.36 -1.07 9.07
CA THR A 5 24.18 -1.45 9.83
C THR A 5 23.66 -2.74 9.21
N SER A 6 23.95 -3.86 9.86
CA SER A 6 23.43 -5.19 9.55
C SER A 6 21.94 -5.05 9.20
N LEU A 7 21.52 -5.65 8.08
CA LEU A 7 20.13 -5.65 7.64
C LEU A 7 19.18 -6.08 8.78
N GLN A 8 19.66 -6.99 9.65
CA GLN A 8 18.95 -7.47 10.83
C GLN A 8 18.65 -6.34 11.83
N HIS A 9 19.59 -5.41 12.07
CA HIS A 9 19.37 -4.26 12.97
C HIS A 9 18.33 -3.28 12.40
N GLN A 10 18.30 -3.10 11.07
CA GLN A 10 17.27 -2.26 10.43
C GLN A 10 15.89 -2.93 10.41
N LEU A 11 15.84 -4.26 10.36
CA LEU A 11 14.61 -5.04 10.49
C LEU A 11 14.03 -4.96 11.91
N THR A 12 14.88 -5.09 12.95
CA THR A 12 14.42 -5.09 14.35
C THR A 12 14.16 -3.70 14.93
N ALA A 13 14.76 -2.62 14.40
CA ALA A 13 14.54 -1.26 14.87
C ALA A 13 13.19 -0.63 14.44
N ARG A 14 12.44 -1.31 13.58
CA ARG A 14 11.12 -0.87 13.10
C ARG A 14 10.01 -1.33 14.05
N PRO A 15 8.99 -0.49 14.31
CA PRO A 15 7.76 -0.94 14.95
C PRO A 15 7.16 -2.14 14.20
N TRP A 16 6.57 -3.09 14.92
CA TRP A 16 6.03 -4.32 14.34
C TRP A 16 4.99 -4.06 13.23
N TRP A 17 4.16 -3.01 13.35
CA TRP A 17 3.15 -2.66 12.34
C TRP A 17 3.81 -2.19 11.03
N MET A 18 4.98 -1.56 11.10
CA MET A 18 5.73 -1.15 9.91
C MET A 18 6.37 -2.35 9.22
N GLN A 19 6.76 -3.37 9.99
CA GLN A 19 7.19 -4.65 9.43
C GLN A 19 6.04 -5.35 8.68
N LEU A 20 4.80 -5.24 9.18
CA LEU A 20 3.63 -5.75 8.48
C LEU A 20 3.41 -5.03 7.14
N LEU A 21 3.49 -3.69 7.10
CA LEU A 21 3.39 -2.93 5.85
C LEU A 21 4.50 -3.29 4.86
N PHE A 22 5.71 -3.51 5.36
CA PHE A 22 6.84 -3.93 4.54
C PHE A 22 6.63 -5.35 3.98
N ALA A 23 6.22 -6.31 4.80
CA ALA A 23 5.92 -7.67 4.37
C ALA A 23 4.77 -7.70 3.34
N PHE A 24 3.72 -6.92 3.59
CA PHE A 24 2.62 -6.74 2.64
C PHE A 24 3.12 -6.16 1.31
N SER A 25 3.98 -5.13 1.35
CA SER A 25 4.55 -4.54 0.13
C SER A 25 5.38 -5.54 -0.67
N ILE A 26 6.19 -6.37 0.00
CA ILE A 26 6.95 -7.46 -0.63
C ILE A 26 6.00 -8.44 -1.32
N PHE A 27 4.98 -8.92 -0.61
CA PHE A 27 4.01 -9.86 -1.15
C PHE A 27 3.31 -9.29 -2.39
N MET A 28 2.83 -8.05 -2.31
CA MET A 28 2.19 -7.37 -3.44
C MET A 28 3.13 -7.25 -4.64
N THR A 29 4.39 -6.88 -4.40
CA THR A 29 5.40 -6.65 -5.46
C THR A 29 5.85 -7.92 -6.16
N PHE A 30 6.05 -9.02 -5.43
CA PHE A 30 6.71 -10.22 -5.98
C PHE A 30 5.78 -11.41 -6.17
N VAL A 31 4.56 -11.37 -5.63
CA VAL A 31 3.62 -12.50 -5.71
C VAL A 31 2.31 -12.09 -6.35
N TYR A 32 1.58 -11.16 -5.73
CA TYR A 32 0.22 -10.85 -6.17
C TYR A 32 0.19 -10.10 -7.51
N LEU A 33 0.88 -8.97 -7.63
CA LEU A 33 0.81 -8.14 -8.85
C LEU A 33 1.47 -8.76 -10.08
N PRO A 34 2.57 -9.55 -9.98
CA PRO A 34 3.03 -10.33 -11.11
C PRO A 34 1.96 -11.27 -11.65
N TRP A 35 1.22 -11.96 -10.78
CA TRP A 35 0.13 -12.83 -11.20
C TRP A 35 -1.04 -12.01 -11.78
N ASP A 36 -1.47 -10.96 -11.09
CA ASP A 36 -2.61 -10.12 -11.49
C ASP A 36 -2.35 -9.41 -12.84
N VAL A 37 -1.14 -8.88 -13.06
CA VAL A 37 -0.81 -8.14 -14.28
C VAL A 37 -0.38 -9.06 -15.43
N LEU A 38 0.32 -10.16 -15.18
CA LEU A 38 0.90 -10.97 -16.26
C LEU A 38 0.10 -12.24 -16.60
N ILE A 39 -0.59 -12.82 -15.62
CA ILE A 39 -1.19 -14.16 -15.74
C ILE A 39 -2.71 -14.10 -15.82
N LYS A 40 -3.33 -13.25 -14.99
CA LYS A 40 -4.79 -13.15 -14.88
C LYS A 40 -5.43 -12.76 -16.24
N PRO A 41 -6.52 -13.42 -16.64
CA PRO A 41 -7.25 -13.08 -17.86
C PRO A 41 -7.82 -11.66 -17.84
N LEU A 42 -7.85 -11.01 -19.01
CA LEU A 42 -8.31 -9.62 -19.14
C LEU A 42 -9.80 -9.47 -18.78
N GLU A 43 -10.60 -10.49 -19.05
CA GLU A 43 -12.04 -10.51 -18.80
C GLU A 43 -12.38 -10.50 -17.30
N GLU A 44 -11.44 -10.98 -16.48
CA GLU A 44 -11.55 -11.04 -15.03
C GLU A 44 -10.90 -9.83 -14.35
N ASP A 45 -10.24 -8.94 -15.11
CA ASP A 45 -9.51 -7.82 -14.55
C ASP A 45 -10.45 -6.75 -14.00
N GLN A 46 -10.30 -6.53 -12.70
CA GLN A 46 -11.00 -5.56 -11.89
C GLN A 46 -9.97 -4.89 -11.00
N GLU A 47 -9.91 -3.57 -11.06
CA GLU A 47 -8.97 -2.78 -10.27
C GLU A 47 -9.70 -1.57 -9.70
N VAL A 48 -9.43 -1.24 -8.44
CA VAL A 48 -10.09 -0.12 -7.78
C VAL A 48 -9.10 0.99 -7.52
N TRP A 49 -9.38 2.16 -8.10
CA TRP A 49 -8.63 3.39 -7.83
C TRP A 49 -9.58 4.45 -7.27
N PHE A 50 -9.21 5.03 -6.13
CA PHE A 50 -10.02 6.06 -5.44
C PHE A 50 -11.48 5.63 -5.18
N GLY A 51 -11.74 4.33 -5.06
CA GLY A 51 -13.10 3.78 -4.87
C GLY A 51 -13.94 3.67 -6.14
N LEU A 52 -13.32 3.80 -7.32
CA LEU A 52 -13.95 3.56 -8.62
C LEU A 52 -13.45 2.24 -9.21
N LEU A 53 -14.38 1.41 -9.69
CA LEU A 53 -14.05 0.14 -10.34
C LEU A 53 -13.67 0.40 -11.79
N PHE A 54 -12.50 -0.07 -12.18
CA PHE A 54 -12.05 -0.18 -13.57
C PHE A 54 -12.06 -1.64 -13.97
N THR A 55 -12.28 -1.91 -15.26
CA THR A 55 -12.31 -3.26 -15.82
C THR A 55 -11.47 -3.36 -17.09
N GLY A 56 -11.05 -4.58 -17.44
CA GLY A 56 -10.30 -4.85 -18.68
C GLY A 56 -8.97 -4.10 -18.74
N TRP A 57 -8.67 -3.47 -19.87
CA TRP A 57 -7.36 -2.81 -20.08
C TRP A 57 -7.07 -1.67 -19.11
N PHE A 58 -8.09 -0.91 -18.69
CA PHE A 58 -7.90 0.14 -17.68
C PHE A 58 -7.56 -0.45 -16.31
N ALA A 59 -8.16 -1.60 -15.97
CA ALA A 59 -7.78 -2.35 -14.78
C ALA A 59 -6.34 -2.87 -14.88
N LYS A 60 -5.94 -3.39 -16.04
CA LYS A 60 -4.57 -3.86 -16.31
C LYS A 60 -3.52 -2.77 -16.07
N LEU A 61 -3.76 -1.58 -16.62
CA LEU A 61 -2.89 -0.42 -16.44
C LEU A 61 -2.87 0.04 -14.98
N GLY A 62 -4.04 0.01 -14.32
CA GLY A 62 -4.14 0.26 -12.88
C GLY A 62 -3.33 -0.72 -12.05
N GLY A 63 -3.39 -2.02 -12.34
CA GLY A 63 -2.60 -3.06 -11.67
C GLY A 63 -1.09 -2.86 -11.89
N LEU A 64 -0.67 -2.48 -13.10
CA LEU A 64 0.72 -2.12 -13.38
C LEU A 64 1.18 -0.89 -12.58
N LEU A 65 0.34 0.14 -12.47
CA LEU A 65 0.63 1.30 -11.63
C LEU A 65 0.73 0.92 -10.14
N HIS A 66 -0.18 0.07 -9.65
CA HIS A 66 -0.08 -0.47 -8.30
C HIS A 66 1.24 -1.22 -8.11
N TRP A 67 1.69 -1.96 -9.11
CA TRP A 67 2.95 -2.69 -9.02
C TRP A 67 4.15 -1.76 -8.84
N LEU A 68 4.18 -0.64 -9.55
CA LEU A 68 5.20 0.38 -9.36
C LEU A 68 5.13 1.01 -7.96
N VAL A 69 3.93 1.29 -7.45
CA VAL A 69 3.73 1.83 -6.09
C VAL A 69 4.23 0.86 -5.02
N TYR A 70 3.87 -0.42 -5.10
CA TYR A 70 4.32 -1.43 -4.13
C TYR A 70 5.81 -1.75 -4.26
N GLY A 71 6.36 -1.72 -5.47
CA GLY A 71 7.81 -1.86 -5.69
C GLY A 71 8.59 -0.71 -5.05
N ALA A 72 8.13 0.53 -5.24
CA ALA A 72 8.67 1.70 -4.56
C ALA A 72 8.51 1.58 -3.04
N ALA A 73 7.34 1.18 -2.54
CA ALA A 73 7.10 0.97 -1.11
C ALA A 73 8.05 -0.07 -0.51
N THR A 74 8.23 -1.20 -1.19
CA THR A 74 9.17 -2.25 -0.79
C THR A 74 10.59 -1.71 -0.67
N PHE A 75 11.06 -0.98 -1.68
CA PHE A 75 12.40 -0.38 -1.65
C PHE A 75 12.53 0.71 -0.57
N GLY A 76 11.52 1.57 -0.45
CA GLY A 76 11.47 2.68 0.50
C GLY A 76 11.48 2.20 1.95
N TYR A 77 10.68 1.19 2.28
CA TYR A 77 10.69 0.55 3.61
C TYR A 77 11.95 -0.27 3.84
N LEU A 78 12.46 -1.01 2.85
CA LEU A 78 13.69 -1.80 2.99
C LEU A 78 14.90 -0.93 3.34
N LYS A 79 15.00 0.25 2.72
CA LYS A 79 16.12 1.19 2.89
C LYS A 79 15.81 2.35 3.83
N MET A 80 14.61 2.38 4.42
CA MET A 80 14.13 3.47 5.28
C MET A 80 14.36 4.87 4.67
N LYS A 81 14.06 5.01 3.37
CA LYS A 81 14.29 6.25 2.62
C LYS A 81 13.41 7.39 3.12
N SER A 82 13.97 8.58 3.23
CA SER A 82 13.25 9.79 3.69
C SER A 82 12.01 10.11 2.86
N TRP A 83 12.01 9.86 1.54
CA TRP A 83 10.83 10.07 0.70
C TRP A 83 9.69 9.08 0.98
N MET A 84 9.93 7.96 1.67
CA MET A 84 8.89 6.96 1.92
C MET A 84 7.80 7.48 2.86
N TYR A 85 8.14 8.31 3.86
CA TYR A 85 7.13 8.78 4.83
C TYR A 85 6.02 9.62 4.18
N PRO A 86 6.27 10.68 3.35
CA PRO A 86 5.18 11.45 2.80
C PRO A 86 4.33 10.62 1.83
N TRP A 87 4.96 9.77 1.02
CA TRP A 87 4.25 8.94 0.05
C TRP A 87 3.42 7.83 0.71
N SER A 88 3.93 7.20 1.78
CA SER A 88 3.15 6.23 2.56
C SER A 88 1.90 6.86 3.15
N VAL A 89 2.02 8.07 3.73
CA VAL A 89 0.87 8.79 4.30
C VAL A 89 -0.14 9.13 3.22
N ILE A 90 0.29 9.70 2.09
CA ILE A 90 -0.60 10.04 0.97
C ILE A 90 -1.34 8.81 0.46
N TYR A 91 -0.63 7.70 0.26
CA TYR A 91 -1.24 6.46 -0.25
C TYR A 91 -2.23 5.85 0.75
N LEU A 92 -1.92 5.85 2.05
CA LEU A 92 -2.84 5.37 3.08
C LEU A 92 -4.10 6.24 3.18
N LEU A 93 -3.96 7.57 3.04
CA LEU A 93 -5.11 8.48 2.97
C LEU A 93 -5.95 8.24 1.71
N GLN A 94 -5.30 7.98 0.57
CA GLN A 94 -5.98 7.62 -0.67
C GLN A 94 -6.79 6.34 -0.50
N ILE A 95 -6.24 5.31 0.14
CA ILE A 95 -6.98 4.06 0.42
C ILE A 95 -8.17 4.34 1.34
N ALA A 96 -7.97 5.10 2.41
CA ALA A 96 -9.05 5.45 3.33
C ALA A 96 -10.20 6.17 2.61
N LEU A 97 -9.86 7.16 1.76
CA LEU A 97 -10.85 7.85 0.93
C LEU A 97 -11.53 6.89 -0.05
N GLY A 98 -10.76 6.01 -0.71
CA GLY A 98 -11.29 5.03 -1.65
C GLY A 98 -12.28 4.07 -1.00
N MET A 99 -12.06 3.65 0.24
CA MET A 99 -12.99 2.81 1.00
C MET A 99 -14.31 3.54 1.28
N LEU A 100 -14.25 4.84 1.60
CA LEU A 100 -15.44 5.66 1.80
C LEU A 100 -16.21 5.87 0.49
N VAL A 101 -15.52 6.18 -0.61
CA VAL A 101 -16.14 6.34 -1.93
C VAL A 101 -16.78 5.03 -2.38
N TRP A 102 -16.05 3.92 -2.30
CA TRP A 102 -16.55 2.59 -2.66
C TRP A 102 -17.79 2.19 -1.85
N SER A 103 -17.86 2.61 -0.59
CA SER A 103 -19.05 2.40 0.24
C SER A 103 -20.31 3.07 -0.29
N LEU A 104 -20.16 4.17 -1.02
CA LEU A 104 -21.26 4.98 -1.54
C LEU A 104 -21.60 4.60 -2.98
N THR A 105 -20.63 4.13 -3.75
CA THR A 105 -20.75 3.91 -5.20
C THR A 105 -20.80 2.43 -5.60
N GLY A 106 -20.27 1.52 -4.79
CA GLY A 106 -20.12 0.12 -5.15
C GLY A 106 -21.30 -0.76 -4.72
N GLU A 107 -21.91 -1.48 -5.66
CA GLU A 107 -22.98 -2.47 -5.39
C GLU A 107 -22.55 -3.62 -4.47
N ARG A 108 -21.23 -3.84 -4.33
CA ARG A 108 -20.60 -4.87 -3.48
C ARG A 108 -19.76 -4.28 -2.34
N GLY A 109 -19.87 -2.98 -2.05
CA GLY A 109 -19.22 -2.39 -0.87
C GLY A 109 -19.74 -3.08 0.39
N GLY A 110 -18.84 -3.52 1.29
CA GLY A 110 -19.15 -4.34 2.48
C GLY A 110 -20.01 -3.66 3.56
N GLY A 111 -20.98 -2.83 3.15
CA GLY A 111 -21.82 -1.97 3.98
C GLY A 111 -21.07 -0.72 4.46
N MET A 112 -21.82 0.34 4.75
CA MET A 112 -21.27 1.59 5.31
C MET A 112 -20.42 1.33 6.55
N ALA A 113 -20.93 0.55 7.50
CA ALA A 113 -20.20 0.25 8.74
C ALA A 113 -18.83 -0.42 8.49
N GLY A 114 -18.77 -1.37 7.55
CA GLY A 114 -17.52 -2.06 7.19
C GLY A 114 -16.50 -1.12 6.56
N SER A 115 -16.93 -0.31 5.59
CA SER A 115 -16.06 0.66 4.93
C SER A 115 -15.54 1.76 5.88
N PHE A 116 -16.38 2.27 6.80
CA PHE A 116 -15.96 3.24 7.81
C PHE A 116 -14.93 2.66 8.79
N PHE A 117 -15.12 1.41 9.21
CA PHE A 117 -14.16 0.72 10.06
C PHE A 117 -12.81 0.57 9.36
N ILE A 118 -12.80 0.07 8.12
CA ILE A 118 -11.57 -0.10 7.34
C ILE A 118 -10.90 1.25 7.06
N ALA A 119 -11.65 2.27 6.65
CA ALA A 119 -11.11 3.62 6.42
C ALA A 119 -10.43 4.17 7.69
N SER A 120 -11.05 3.96 8.86
CA SER A 120 -10.51 4.38 10.15
C SER A 120 -9.20 3.66 10.51
N LEU A 121 -9.07 2.37 10.18
CA LEU A 121 -7.80 1.64 10.33
C LEU A 121 -6.70 2.24 9.46
N PHE A 122 -6.97 2.56 8.19
CA PHE A 122 -5.99 3.19 7.31
C PHE A 122 -5.63 4.61 7.75
N LEU A 123 -6.58 5.40 8.26
CA LEU A 123 -6.31 6.70 8.86
C LEU A 123 -5.40 6.59 10.09
N LEU A 124 -5.62 5.59 10.95
CA LEU A 124 -4.76 5.33 12.10
C LEU A 124 -3.33 4.98 11.66
N ILE A 125 -3.17 4.12 10.66
CA ILE A 125 -1.85 3.75 10.12
C ILE A 125 -1.17 4.97 9.47
N ALA A 126 -1.93 5.83 8.78
CA ALA A 126 -1.41 7.08 8.21
C ALA A 126 -0.89 8.02 9.31
N TYR A 127 -1.66 8.18 10.39
CA TYR A 127 -1.25 8.94 11.56
C TYR A 127 0.02 8.39 12.23
N LEU A 128 0.10 7.06 12.42
CA LEU A 128 1.28 6.40 12.97
C LEU A 128 2.50 6.58 12.05
N SER A 129 2.31 6.47 10.74
CA SER A 129 3.35 6.70 9.73
C SER A 129 3.88 8.13 9.77
N TRP A 130 2.99 9.11 9.94
CA TRP A 130 3.38 10.52 10.14
C TRP A 130 4.14 10.75 11.46
N ARG A 131 3.70 10.11 12.54
CA ARG A 131 4.35 10.22 13.86
C ARG A 131 5.78 9.68 13.83
N GLU A 132 5.98 8.52 13.20
CA GLU A 132 7.28 7.85 13.11
C GLU A 132 8.14 8.34 11.92
N ARG A 133 7.75 9.44 11.25
CA ARG A 133 8.48 9.98 10.07
C ARG A 133 9.97 10.20 10.33
N GLY A 134 10.35 10.53 11.56
CA GLY A 134 11.75 10.74 11.96
C GLY A 134 12.64 9.50 11.84
N ARG A 135 12.06 8.31 11.66
CA ARG A 135 12.82 7.06 11.40
C ARG A 135 13.31 6.92 9.96
N PHE A 136 12.73 7.68 9.03
CA PHE A 136 13.11 7.63 7.62
C PHE A 136 14.26 8.62 7.37
N GLY A 137 15.49 8.12 7.37
CA GLY A 137 16.70 8.93 7.19
C GLY A 137 17.77 8.31 6.30
N GLY A 138 17.47 7.19 5.64
CA GLY A 138 18.40 6.46 4.76
C GLY A 138 18.47 6.98 3.33
#